data_AF-A0A4S4B5K8-F1
#
_entry.id   AF-A0A4S4B5K8-F1
#
_cell.length_a   1.000
_cell.length_b   1.000
_cell.length_c   1.000
_cell.angle_alpha   90.00
_cell.angle_beta   90.00
_cell.angle_gamma   90.00
#
_symmetry.space_group_name_H-M   'P 1'
#
loop_
_entity.id
_entity.type
_entity.pdbx_description
1 polymer ?
#
loop_
_entity_poly.entity_id
_entity_poly.type
_entity_poly.pdbx_seq_one_letter_code
_entity_poly.pdbx_strand_id
1 'polypeptide(L)'
;MSPLILRSKAIRQLVYLIIDGPAGYRGLLNLDTFFHDLGYQIDFIRGESRIKYSTRVLMQVQEDGQLPRLLLALVQSGSSEQLQRQVQAAINDILFPYGFTLGRDTETAAFRVAPTAVAVPPPTPEELSVPSFQNLPLSEEEVALLEDRWNEAVALHHAGALRMTLLALSLILEHVLASVHQFPKQARSSRQTPHHSLPFMDWKLDALLDVAADKGWISLKTDDLPDRVRDYREYLSLAKELREAPLLNADMVNHTKLK
;
A
#
# COMPACT_ATOMS: atom_id res chain seq x y z
N MET A 1 15.07 -3.69 -5.27
CA MET A 1 13.99 -3.00 -4.52
C MET A 1 12.77 -3.10 -5.42
N SER A 2 11.56 -3.42 -4.93
CA SER A 2 10.40 -3.27 -5.83
C SER A 2 10.29 -1.80 -6.20
N PRO A 3 10.10 -1.47 -7.48
CA PRO A 3 10.04 -0.10 -7.92
C PRO A 3 8.82 0.56 -7.27
N LEU A 4 9.03 1.72 -6.65
CA LEU A 4 7.93 2.63 -6.32
C LEU A 4 7.36 3.09 -7.67
N ILE A 5 6.18 2.61 -8.03
CA ILE A 5 5.51 2.98 -9.29
C ILE A 5 4.38 3.95 -8.95
N LEU A 6 4.57 5.20 -9.34
CA LEU A 6 3.57 6.25 -9.26
C LEU A 6 2.72 6.31 -10.53
N ARG A 7 1.45 6.63 -10.33
CA ARG A 7 0.49 6.86 -11.41
C ARG A 7 0.70 8.23 -12.06
N SER A 8 0.12 8.42 -13.24
CA SER A 8 0.23 9.65 -14.04
C SER A 8 -0.14 10.93 -13.26
N LYS A 9 -1.14 10.86 -12.38
CA LYS A 9 -1.54 11.97 -11.49
C LYS A 9 -0.42 12.35 -10.51
N ALA A 10 0.14 11.37 -9.79
CA ALA A 10 1.27 11.59 -8.88
C ALA A 10 2.51 12.08 -9.61
N ILE A 11 2.83 11.51 -10.77
CA ILE A 11 3.94 11.97 -11.61
C ILE A 11 3.75 13.44 -11.97
N ARG A 12 2.54 13.84 -12.40
CA ARG A 12 2.24 15.24 -12.71
C ARG A 12 2.39 16.14 -11.48
N GLN A 13 1.89 15.72 -10.32
CA GLN A 13 2.04 16.49 -9.07
C GLN A 13 3.51 16.64 -8.66
N LEU A 14 4.31 15.57 -8.78
CA LEU A 14 5.76 15.62 -8.54
C LEU A 14 6.47 16.53 -9.54
N VAL A 15 6.10 16.50 -10.81
CA VAL A 15 6.65 17.43 -11.82
C VAL A 15 6.41 18.87 -11.40
N TYR A 16 5.20 19.21 -10.95
CA TYR A 16 4.93 20.56 -10.43
C TYR A 16 5.74 20.87 -9.17
N LEU A 17 5.90 19.91 -8.26
CA LEU A 17 6.71 20.08 -7.07
C LEU A 17 8.20 20.30 -7.39
N ILE A 18 8.72 19.64 -8.42
CA ILE A 18 10.11 19.78 -8.86
C ILE A 18 10.32 21.13 -9.57
N ILE A 19 9.34 21.57 -10.37
CA ILE A 19 9.46 22.81 -11.14
C ILE A 19 9.19 24.04 -10.27
N ASP A 20 8.10 24.05 -9.50
CA ASP A 20 7.55 25.22 -8.79
C ASP A 20 7.24 24.93 -7.31
N GLY A 21 7.95 23.97 -6.69
CA GLY A 21 7.71 23.58 -5.30
C GLY A 21 8.30 24.55 -4.26
N PRO A 22 8.21 24.17 -2.97
CA PRO A 22 8.73 24.97 -1.86
C PRO A 22 10.21 25.29 -1.98
N ALA A 23 11.00 24.41 -2.61
CA ALA A 23 12.42 24.63 -2.89
C ALA A 23 12.70 25.78 -3.89
N GLY A 24 11.65 26.39 -4.46
CA GLY A 24 11.73 27.49 -5.40
C GLY A 24 11.59 27.04 -6.86
N TYR A 25 11.39 28.04 -7.72
CA TYR A 25 11.27 27.86 -9.17
C TYR A 25 12.56 27.33 -9.79
N ARG A 26 12.47 26.24 -10.54
CA ARG A 26 13.57 25.70 -11.36
C ARG A 26 13.37 26.04 -12.83
N GLY A 27 14.26 26.90 -13.33
CA GLY A 27 14.45 27.11 -14.77
C GLY A 27 15.00 25.86 -15.45
N LEU A 28 15.00 25.85 -16.79
CA LEU A 28 15.40 24.68 -17.57
C LEU A 28 16.83 24.21 -17.27
N LEU A 29 17.78 25.15 -17.16
CA LEU A 29 19.18 24.85 -16.82
C LEU A 29 19.31 24.18 -15.44
N ASN A 30 18.56 24.66 -14.45
CA ASN A 30 18.59 24.11 -13.09
C ASN A 30 17.92 22.74 -13.02
N LEU A 31 16.87 22.50 -13.82
CA LEU A 31 16.24 21.18 -13.95
C LEU A 31 17.19 20.18 -14.59
N ASP A 32 17.83 20.57 -15.70
CA ASP A 32 18.79 19.73 -16.40
C ASP A 32 19.96 19.36 -15.49
N THR A 33 20.54 20.35 -14.80
CA THR A 33 21.60 20.11 -13.80
C THR A 33 21.14 19.15 -12.70
N PHE A 34 19.96 19.37 -12.12
CA PHE A 34 19.41 18.52 -11.07
C PHE A 34 19.25 17.06 -11.49
N PHE A 35 18.73 16.81 -12.71
CA PHE A 35 18.58 15.45 -13.22
C PHE A 35 19.91 14.84 -13.64
N HIS A 36 20.83 15.64 -14.17
CA HIS A 36 22.18 15.21 -14.52
C HIS A 36 22.96 14.74 -13.29
N ASP A 37 22.87 15.47 -12.16
CA ASP A 37 23.48 15.08 -10.88
C ASP A 37 22.93 13.75 -10.34
N LEU A 38 21.70 13.40 -10.74
CA LEU A 38 21.07 12.11 -10.44
C LEU A 38 21.45 10.99 -11.44
N GLY A 39 22.21 11.31 -12.49
CA GLY A 39 22.63 10.38 -13.55
C GLY A 39 21.70 10.32 -14.76
N TYR A 40 20.73 11.24 -14.87
CA TYR A 40 19.72 11.26 -15.94
C TYR A 40 20.05 12.33 -16.97
N GLN A 41 20.89 11.96 -17.94
CA GLN A 41 21.30 12.82 -19.07
C GLN A 41 20.31 12.68 -20.22
N ILE A 42 19.10 13.20 -20.01
CA ILE A 42 18.07 13.18 -21.03
C ILE A 42 18.11 14.51 -21.77
N ASP A 43 18.35 14.48 -23.08
CA ASP A 43 18.42 15.71 -23.88
C ASP A 43 17.07 16.41 -23.93
N PHE A 44 17.11 17.74 -23.80
CA PHE A 44 15.95 18.59 -24.01
C PHE A 44 15.60 18.68 -25.50
N ILE A 45 14.35 18.37 -25.86
CA ILE A 45 13.89 18.44 -27.24
C ILE A 45 13.55 19.90 -27.57
N ARG A 46 13.98 20.39 -28.74
CA ARG A 46 13.72 21.77 -29.16
C ARG A 46 12.22 22.07 -29.18
N GLY A 47 11.79 23.06 -28.39
CA GLY A 47 10.37 23.45 -28.26
C GLY A 47 9.58 22.65 -27.21
N GLU A 48 10.23 21.73 -26.49
CA GLU A 48 9.63 21.00 -25.37
C GLU A 48 9.34 21.95 -24.19
N SER A 49 8.28 21.67 -23.41
CA SER A 49 8.05 22.42 -22.17
C SER A 49 8.79 21.76 -21.01
N ARG A 50 9.11 22.52 -19.96
CA ARG A 50 9.71 21.98 -18.72
C ARG A 50 8.89 20.84 -18.11
N ILE A 51 7.57 20.94 -18.22
CA ILE A 51 6.64 19.90 -17.76
C ILE A 51 6.83 18.62 -18.56
N LYS A 52 6.84 18.70 -19.90
CA LYS A 52 7.05 17.52 -20.77
C LYS A 52 8.42 16.88 -20.54
N TYR A 53 9.46 17.71 -20.49
CA TYR A 53 10.82 17.29 -20.19
C TYR A 53 10.90 16.55 -18.85
N SER A 54 10.46 17.19 -17.76
CA SER A 54 10.51 16.59 -16.42
C SER A 54 9.63 15.34 -16.31
N THR A 55 8.48 15.30 -16.99
CA THR A 55 7.63 14.11 -17.02
C THR A 55 8.37 12.93 -17.63
N ARG A 56 9.04 13.14 -18.78
CA ARG A 56 9.82 12.09 -19.45
C ARG A 56 10.97 11.59 -18.59
N VAL A 57 11.68 12.50 -17.92
CA VAL A 57 12.73 12.12 -16.97
C VAL A 57 12.15 11.31 -15.80
N LEU A 58 11.05 11.74 -15.19
CA LEU A 58 10.42 11.01 -14.09
C LEU A 58 9.94 9.62 -14.51
N MET A 59 9.41 9.46 -15.72
CA MET A 59 9.01 8.16 -16.23
C MET A 59 10.23 7.23 -16.34
N GLN A 60 11.36 7.71 -16.88
CA GLN A 60 12.59 6.93 -16.92
C GLN A 60 13.11 6.57 -15.53
N VAL A 61 13.14 7.55 -14.61
CA VAL A 61 13.57 7.33 -13.21
C VAL A 61 12.73 6.25 -12.53
N GLN A 62 11.43 6.23 -12.80
CA GLN A 62 10.52 5.23 -12.29
C GLN A 62 10.76 3.85 -12.91
N GLU A 63 10.93 3.78 -14.23
CA GLU A 63 11.27 2.54 -14.95
C GLU A 63 12.57 1.91 -14.42
N ASP A 64 13.56 2.74 -14.09
CA ASP A 64 14.84 2.31 -13.51
C ASP A 64 14.76 1.97 -12.01
N GLY A 65 13.59 2.18 -11.38
CA GLY A 65 13.38 1.97 -9.94
C GLY A 65 14.16 2.94 -9.04
N GLN A 66 14.62 4.08 -9.57
CA GLN A 66 15.40 5.09 -8.85
C GLN A 66 14.57 6.22 -8.26
N LEU A 67 13.24 6.12 -8.35
CA LEU A 67 12.34 7.14 -7.82
C LEU A 67 12.59 7.50 -6.35
N PRO A 68 12.86 6.55 -5.42
CA PRO A 68 13.25 6.91 -4.06
C PRO A 68 14.46 7.86 -4.03
N ARG A 69 15.51 7.60 -4.81
CA ARG A 69 16.70 8.45 -4.87
C ARG A 69 16.39 9.87 -5.32
N LEU A 70 15.52 10.02 -6.33
CA LEU A 70 15.06 11.34 -6.79
C LEU A 70 14.31 12.09 -5.70
N LEU A 71 13.40 11.41 -4.97
CA LEU A 71 12.64 12.04 -3.88
C LEU A 71 13.56 12.51 -2.75
N LEU A 72 14.60 11.74 -2.43
CA LEU A 72 15.62 12.11 -1.45
C LEU A 72 16.39 13.36 -1.87
N ALA A 73 16.87 13.40 -3.13
CA ALA A 73 17.58 14.55 -3.67
C ALA A 73 16.68 15.79 -3.72
N LEU A 74 15.39 15.62 -4.01
CA LEU A 74 14.42 16.71 -4.00
C LEU A 74 14.27 17.31 -2.60
N VAL A 75 14.17 16.49 -1.55
CA VAL A 75 14.16 17.01 -0.17
C VAL A 75 15.48 17.70 0.15
N GLN A 76 16.62 17.09 -0.16
CA GLN A 76 17.95 17.62 0.14
C GLN A 76 18.28 18.93 -0.61
N SER A 77 17.59 19.21 -1.72
CA SER A 77 17.72 20.48 -2.43
C SER A 77 17.19 21.69 -1.65
N GLY A 78 16.41 21.47 -0.59
CA GLY A 78 15.98 22.51 0.33
C GLY A 78 17.18 23.06 1.12
N SER A 79 17.46 24.36 0.95
CA SER A 79 18.61 25.04 1.55
C SER A 79 18.55 25.18 3.08
N SER A 80 17.35 25.09 3.66
CA SER A 80 17.15 25.12 5.12
C SER A 80 16.34 23.92 5.59
N GLU A 81 16.49 23.55 6.86
CA GLU A 81 15.73 22.44 7.44
C GLU A 81 14.20 22.66 7.35
N GLN A 82 13.75 23.91 7.45
CA GLN A 82 12.34 24.27 7.28
C GLN A 82 11.86 24.00 5.85
N LEU A 83 12.65 24.34 4.84
CA LEU A 83 12.38 24.06 3.43
C LEU A 83 12.36 22.54 3.17
N GLN A 84 13.31 21.80 3.73
CA GLN A 84 13.33 20.34 3.62
C GLN A 84 12.05 19.71 4.18
N ARG A 85 11.56 20.18 5.34
CA ARG A 85 10.30 19.71 5.93
C ARG A 85 9.09 20.05 5.05
N GLN A 86 9.05 21.25 4.45
CA GLN A 86 7.97 21.63 3.54
C GLN A 86 7.95 20.78 2.26
N VAL A 87 9.13 20.53 1.67
CA VAL A 87 9.26 19.63 0.51
C VAL A 87 8.86 18.21 0.89
N GLN A 88 9.31 17.70 2.03
CA GLN A 88 8.93 16.38 2.54
C GLN A 88 7.41 16.26 2.74
N ALA A 89 6.77 17.26 3.35
CA ALA A 89 5.32 17.28 3.54
C ALA A 89 4.58 17.22 2.20
N ALA A 90 4.99 18.03 1.23
CA ALA A 90 4.39 18.02 -0.10
C ALA A 90 4.60 16.69 -0.85
N ILE A 91 5.76 16.04 -0.70
CA ILE A 91 5.98 14.69 -1.22
C ILE A 91 5.03 13.70 -0.54
N ASN A 92 4.89 13.77 0.78
CA ASN A 92 4.00 12.88 1.53
C ASN A 92 2.53 13.07 1.10
N ASP A 93 2.07 14.29 0.87
CA ASP A 93 0.71 14.55 0.37
C ASP A 93 0.48 13.90 -1.01
N ILE A 94 1.52 13.83 -1.84
CA ILE A 94 1.45 13.17 -3.16
C ILE A 94 1.50 11.65 -3.02
N LEU A 95 2.32 11.12 -2.10
CA LEU A 95 2.55 9.69 -1.94
C LEU A 95 1.50 8.98 -1.09
N PHE A 96 0.86 9.69 -0.16
CA PHE A 96 -0.09 9.12 0.80
C PHE A 96 -1.24 8.36 0.14
N PRO A 97 -1.89 8.87 -0.93
CA PRO A 97 -2.94 8.13 -1.65
C PRO A 97 -2.46 6.89 -2.41
N TYR A 98 -1.16 6.58 -2.36
CA TYR A 98 -0.56 5.41 -2.97
C TYR A 98 0.02 4.46 -1.90
N GLY A 99 -0.23 4.73 -0.61
CA GLY A 99 0.23 3.91 0.49
C GLY A 99 1.72 4.08 0.83
N PHE A 100 2.33 5.21 0.43
CA PHE A 100 3.73 5.50 0.75
C PHE A 100 3.89 6.80 1.54
N THR A 101 4.90 6.83 2.40
CA THR A 101 5.40 8.04 3.05
C THR A 101 6.92 8.12 2.95
N LEU A 102 7.44 9.33 2.87
CA LEU A 102 8.84 9.67 3.03
C LEU A 102 9.09 10.07 4.49
N GLY A 103 9.79 9.22 5.23
CA GLY A 103 10.18 9.44 6.62
C GLY A 103 11.69 9.61 6.77
N ARG A 104 12.14 10.11 7.93
CA ARG A 104 13.55 9.98 8.33
C ARG A 104 13.75 8.66 9.07
N ASP A 105 14.78 7.94 8.69
CA ASP A 105 15.28 6.79 9.40
C ASP A 105 15.80 7.23 10.77
N THR A 106 15.39 6.52 11.83
CA THR A 106 15.70 6.87 13.21
C THR A 106 17.17 6.64 13.59
N GLU A 107 17.88 5.76 12.87
CA GLU A 107 19.27 5.42 13.16
C GLU A 107 20.24 6.25 12.33
N THR A 108 19.92 6.48 11.06
CA THR A 108 20.83 7.16 10.12
C THR A 108 20.45 8.62 9.85
N ALA A 109 19.29 9.08 10.34
CA ALA A 109 18.68 10.36 9.98
C ALA A 109 18.47 10.56 8.45
N ALA A 110 18.71 9.54 7.65
CA ALA A 110 18.54 9.56 6.19
C ALA A 110 17.05 9.46 5.86
N PHE A 111 16.62 10.12 4.79
CA PHE A 111 15.25 9.97 4.34
C PHE A 111 15.07 8.58 3.68
N ARG A 112 13.88 7.99 3.84
CA ARG A 112 13.50 6.71 3.20
C ARG A 112 12.02 6.69 2.88
N VAL A 113 11.66 6.06 1.76
CA VAL A 113 10.27 5.77 1.43
C VAL A 113 9.85 4.49 2.16
N ALA A 114 8.71 4.52 2.84
CA ALA A 114 8.16 3.41 3.59
C ALA A 114 6.64 3.29 3.37
N PRO A 115 6.02 2.13 3.62
CA PRO A 115 4.58 2.01 3.65
C PRO A 115 3.95 3.03 4.61
N THR A 116 2.82 3.61 4.22
CA THR A 116 2.02 4.45 5.10
C THR A 116 1.43 3.61 6.23
N ALA A 117 1.84 3.88 7.46
CA ALA A 117 1.13 3.37 8.63
C ALA A 117 -0.11 4.24 8.87
N VAL A 118 -1.27 3.81 8.39
CA VAL A 118 -2.55 4.47 8.70
C VAL A 118 -3.01 3.96 10.06
N ALA A 119 -3.20 4.87 11.02
CA ALA A 119 -3.85 4.53 12.27
C ALA A 119 -5.32 4.21 11.98
N VAL A 120 -5.68 2.92 12.03
CA VAL A 120 -7.06 2.47 11.86
C VAL A 120 -7.79 2.72 13.18
N PRO A 121 -8.86 3.54 13.21
CA PRO A 121 -9.68 3.68 14.42
C PRO A 121 -10.25 2.32 14.81
N PRO A 122 -10.48 2.06 16.11
CA PRO A 122 -11.03 0.78 16.54
C PRO A 122 -12.38 0.54 15.84
N PRO A 123 -12.64 -0.66 15.33
CA PRO A 123 -13.87 -0.96 14.62
C PRO A 123 -15.09 -0.70 15.52
N THR A 124 -16.04 0.07 15.04
CA THR A 124 -17.36 0.22 15.68
C THR A 124 -18.23 -1.00 15.36
N PRO A 125 -18.98 -1.57 16.33
CA PRO A 125 -19.59 -2.89 16.17
C PRO A 125 -20.72 -3.03 15.13
N GLU A 126 -21.24 -1.94 14.55
CA GLU A 126 -22.58 -1.98 13.94
C GLU A 126 -22.67 -1.80 12.43
N GLU A 127 -21.60 -1.47 11.69
CA GLU A 127 -21.72 -1.32 10.23
C GLU A 127 -20.54 -1.92 9.46
N LEU A 128 -20.86 -2.84 8.53
CA LEU A 128 -19.96 -3.30 7.45
C LEU A 128 -19.78 -2.17 6.41
N SER A 129 -19.41 -0.98 6.86
CA SER A 129 -19.03 0.14 6.00
C SER A 129 -17.85 -0.26 5.12
N VAL A 130 -17.85 0.24 3.88
CA VAL A 130 -16.77 -0.05 2.92
C VAL A 130 -15.44 0.45 3.49
N PRO A 131 -14.42 -0.40 3.65
CA PRO A 131 -13.10 0.03 4.09
C PRO A 131 -12.49 1.00 3.07
N SER A 132 -11.65 1.91 3.56
CA SER A 132 -10.87 2.76 2.65
C SER A 132 -9.74 1.94 2.01
N PHE A 133 -9.94 1.51 0.77
CA PHE A 133 -8.89 0.84 -0.03
C PHE A 133 -7.92 1.82 -0.70
N GLN A 134 -8.21 3.12 -0.65
CA GLN A 134 -7.43 4.17 -1.34
C GLN A 134 -5.99 4.29 -0.84
N ASN A 135 -5.71 3.86 0.39
CA ASN A 135 -4.36 3.92 0.97
C ASN A 135 -3.55 2.64 0.73
N LEU A 136 -4.12 1.66 0.03
CA LEU A 136 -3.43 0.44 -0.33
C LEU A 136 -2.64 0.65 -1.63
N PRO A 137 -1.50 -0.03 -1.78
CA PRO A 137 -0.72 0.06 -3.01
C PRO A 137 -1.34 -0.86 -4.08
N LEU A 138 -2.54 -0.51 -4.53
CA LEU A 138 -3.31 -1.18 -5.58
C LEU A 138 -3.50 -0.21 -6.76
N SER A 139 -4.00 -0.66 -7.91
CA SER A 139 -4.42 0.18 -9.04
C SER A 139 -5.83 0.76 -8.85
N GLU A 140 -6.21 1.74 -9.68
CA GLU A 140 -7.52 2.40 -9.63
C GLU A 140 -8.65 1.41 -9.96
N GLU A 141 -8.39 0.52 -10.93
CA GLU A 141 -9.28 -0.56 -11.33
C GLU A 141 -9.41 -1.63 -10.24
N GLU A 142 -8.30 -2.00 -9.58
CA GLU A 142 -8.33 -2.94 -8.45
C GLU A 142 -9.10 -2.37 -7.26
N VAL A 143 -8.92 -1.07 -6.94
CA VAL A 143 -9.68 -0.41 -5.87
C VAL A 143 -11.17 -0.41 -6.18
N ALA A 144 -11.57 0.01 -7.39
CA ALA A 144 -12.98 0.00 -7.80
C ALA A 144 -13.57 -1.42 -7.74
N LEU A 145 -12.82 -2.42 -8.21
CA LEU A 145 -13.26 -3.81 -8.15
C LEU A 145 -13.37 -4.32 -6.70
N LEU A 146 -12.46 -3.95 -5.80
CA LEU A 146 -12.56 -4.32 -4.38
C LEU A 146 -13.77 -3.67 -3.70
N GLU A 147 -14.07 -2.40 -4.02
CA GLU A 147 -15.27 -1.71 -3.53
C GLU A 147 -16.54 -2.43 -4.02
N ASP A 148 -16.61 -2.80 -5.30
CA ASP A 148 -17.72 -3.58 -5.86
C ASP A 148 -17.86 -4.95 -5.16
N ARG A 149 -16.75 -5.68 -4.97
CA ARG A 149 -16.75 -6.98 -4.27
C ARG A 149 -17.15 -6.86 -2.80
N TRP A 150 -16.77 -5.78 -2.13
CA TRP A 150 -17.23 -5.51 -0.77
C TRP A 150 -18.74 -5.30 -0.73
N ASN A 151 -19.28 -4.51 -1.65
CA ASN A 151 -20.71 -4.28 -1.77
C ASN A 151 -21.48 -5.59 -2.04
N GLU A 152 -20.94 -6.47 -2.89
CA GLU A 152 -21.47 -7.83 -3.07
C GLU A 152 -21.47 -8.64 -1.75
N ALA A 153 -20.37 -8.60 -0.99
CA ALA A 153 -20.27 -9.30 0.30
C ALA A 153 -21.29 -8.79 1.33
N VAL A 154 -21.50 -7.47 1.37
CA VAL A 154 -22.52 -6.82 2.21
C VAL A 154 -23.93 -7.22 1.77
N ALA A 155 -24.21 -7.26 0.46
CA ALA A 155 -25.50 -7.73 -0.05
C ALA A 155 -25.77 -9.21 0.34
N LEU A 156 -24.75 -10.08 0.23
CA LEU A 156 -24.84 -11.48 0.67
C LEU A 156 -25.09 -11.59 2.18
N HIS A 157 -24.47 -10.72 2.98
CA HIS A 157 -24.67 -10.68 4.43
C HIS A 157 -26.12 -10.33 4.76
N HIS A 158 -26.66 -9.26 4.16
CA HIS A 158 -28.04 -8.84 4.37
C HIS A 158 -29.06 -9.86 3.83
N ALA A 159 -28.69 -10.66 2.82
CA ALA A 159 -29.50 -11.77 2.33
C ALA A 159 -29.43 -13.04 3.22
N GLY A 160 -28.66 -13.03 4.31
CA GLY A 160 -28.47 -14.18 5.20
C GLY A 160 -27.57 -15.28 4.62
N ALA A 161 -26.87 -15.01 3.52
CA ALA A 161 -25.99 -15.97 2.85
C ALA A 161 -24.59 -16.01 3.49
N LEU A 162 -24.52 -16.27 4.81
CA LEU A 162 -23.30 -16.11 5.62
C LEU A 162 -22.07 -16.86 5.09
N ARG A 163 -22.24 -18.07 4.54
CA ARG A 163 -21.14 -18.84 3.93
C ARG A 163 -20.53 -18.10 2.73
N MET A 164 -21.40 -17.52 1.89
CA MET A 164 -20.97 -16.76 0.71
C MET A 164 -20.35 -15.42 1.12
N THR A 165 -20.88 -14.78 2.17
CA THR A 165 -20.25 -13.60 2.78
C THR A 165 -18.83 -13.90 3.24
N LEU A 166 -18.63 -14.98 4.00
CA LEU A 166 -17.29 -15.37 4.49
C LEU A 166 -16.31 -15.66 3.34
N LEU A 167 -16.77 -16.35 2.29
CA LEU A 167 -15.97 -16.57 1.08
C LEU A 167 -15.55 -15.26 0.41
N ALA A 168 -16.50 -14.34 0.19
CA ALA A 168 -16.25 -13.07 -0.46
C ALA A 168 -15.26 -12.21 0.34
N LEU A 169 -15.47 -12.08 1.67
CA LEU A 169 -14.58 -11.33 2.54
C LEU A 169 -13.18 -11.96 2.61
N SER A 170 -13.07 -13.29 2.58
CA SER A 170 -11.76 -13.98 2.57
C SER A 170 -10.97 -13.70 1.30
N LEU A 171 -11.64 -13.66 0.14
CA LEU A 171 -11.00 -13.33 -1.14
C LEU A 171 -10.53 -11.87 -1.20
N ILE A 172 -11.34 -10.95 -0.68
CA ILE A 172 -10.96 -9.54 -0.54
C ILE A 172 -9.72 -9.42 0.33
N LEU A 173 -9.70 -10.09 1.50
CA LEU A 173 -8.57 -10.07 2.41
C LEU A 173 -7.31 -10.68 1.77
N GLU A 174 -7.44 -11.81 1.08
CA GLU A 174 -6.33 -12.47 0.37
C GLU A 174 -5.72 -11.54 -0.68
N HIS A 175 -6.55 -10.85 -1.47
CA HIS A 175 -6.06 -9.90 -2.47
C HIS A 175 -5.37 -8.68 -1.84
N VAL A 176 -5.98 -8.10 -0.79
CA VAL A 176 -5.40 -6.97 -0.04
C VAL A 176 -4.04 -7.36 0.54
N LEU A 177 -3.92 -8.56 1.13
CA LEU A 177 -2.67 -9.04 1.66
C LEU A 177 -1.69 -9.49 0.58
N ALA A 178 -2.13 -9.91 -0.61
CA ALA A 178 -1.22 -10.22 -1.72
C ALA A 178 -0.42 -8.98 -2.18
N SER A 179 -0.93 -7.77 -1.92
CA SER A 179 -0.23 -6.50 -2.20
C SER A 179 1.15 -6.39 -1.52
N VAL A 180 1.50 -7.29 -0.59
CA VAL A 180 2.84 -7.42 0.00
C VAL A 180 3.95 -7.64 -1.03
N HIS A 181 3.62 -8.06 -2.26
CA HIS A 181 4.57 -8.10 -3.38
C HIS A 181 5.18 -6.71 -3.70
N GLN A 182 4.52 -5.62 -3.28
CA GLN A 182 5.03 -4.26 -3.34
C GLN A 182 6.25 -4.05 -2.42
N PHE A 183 6.39 -4.88 -1.38
CA PHE A 183 7.45 -4.80 -0.37
C PHE A 183 8.25 -6.12 -0.25
N PRO A 184 8.83 -6.66 -1.34
CA PRO A 184 9.29 -8.04 -1.40
C PRO A 184 10.45 -8.32 -0.45
N LYS A 185 11.30 -7.33 -0.16
CA LYS A 185 12.41 -7.46 0.80
C LYS A 185 11.89 -7.56 2.24
N GLN A 186 10.87 -6.77 2.58
CA GLN A 186 10.27 -6.81 3.91
C GLN A 186 9.42 -8.08 4.06
N ALA A 187 8.59 -8.41 3.07
CA ALA A 187 7.82 -9.64 3.07
C ALA A 187 8.72 -10.88 3.24
N ARG A 188 9.80 -10.99 2.44
CA ARG A 188 10.73 -12.14 2.48
C ARG A 188 11.69 -12.16 3.66
N SER A 189 11.82 -11.06 4.41
CA SER A 189 12.58 -11.06 5.67
C SER A 189 11.73 -11.54 6.85
N SER A 190 10.49 -11.95 6.61
CA SER A 190 9.67 -12.58 7.64
C SER A 190 10.17 -13.98 7.94
N ARG A 191 10.12 -14.37 9.22
CA ARG A 191 10.34 -15.76 9.62
C ARG A 191 9.23 -16.68 9.14
N GLN A 192 8.07 -16.11 8.83
CA GLN A 192 6.88 -16.80 8.33
C GLN A 192 6.80 -16.81 6.80
N THR A 193 7.85 -16.34 6.11
CA THR A 193 7.90 -16.39 4.66
C THR A 193 7.80 -17.84 4.18
N PRO A 194 6.81 -18.19 3.35
CA PRO A 194 6.77 -19.48 2.68
C PRO A 194 7.93 -19.58 1.71
N HIS A 195 8.26 -20.80 1.26
CA HIS A 195 9.46 -21.10 0.46
C HIS A 195 9.87 -19.95 -0.49
N HIS A 196 11.08 -19.40 -0.30
CA HIS A 196 11.51 -18.12 -0.90
C HIS A 196 11.45 -18.07 -2.45
N SER A 197 11.29 -19.21 -3.11
CA SER A 197 11.14 -19.33 -4.56
C SER A 197 9.71 -19.16 -5.08
N LEU A 198 8.69 -19.19 -4.20
CA LEU A 198 7.30 -19.05 -4.62
C LEU A 198 6.98 -17.58 -4.96
N PRO A 199 6.33 -17.31 -6.11
CA PRO A 199 5.71 -16.02 -6.38
C PRO A 199 4.73 -15.61 -5.28
N PHE A 200 4.65 -14.31 -4.96
CA PHE A 200 3.75 -13.81 -3.91
C PHE A 200 2.27 -14.11 -4.19
N MET A 201 1.88 -14.19 -5.47
CA MET A 201 0.51 -14.54 -5.87
C MET A 201 0.15 -16.00 -5.57
N ASP A 202 1.15 -16.86 -5.35
CA ASP A 202 0.95 -18.26 -4.98
C ASP A 202 0.99 -18.47 -3.46
N TRP A 203 1.18 -17.40 -2.68
CA TRP A 203 1.15 -17.47 -1.23
C TRP A 203 -0.31 -17.63 -0.79
N LYS A 204 -0.57 -18.67 0.00
CA LYS A 204 -1.89 -18.88 0.58
C LYS A 204 -2.17 -17.80 1.63
N LEU A 205 -3.47 -17.50 1.82
CA LEU A 205 -3.96 -16.59 2.86
C LEU A 205 -3.30 -16.79 4.23
N ASP A 206 -3.08 -18.03 4.68
CA ASP A 206 -2.41 -18.32 5.96
C ASP A 206 -1.01 -17.70 6.03
N ALA A 207 -0.19 -17.94 5.00
CA ALA A 207 1.17 -17.40 4.94
C ALA A 207 1.17 -15.88 4.81
N LEU A 208 0.19 -15.32 4.09
CA LEU A 208 0.03 -13.87 3.96
C LEU A 208 -0.33 -13.22 5.31
N LEU A 209 -1.22 -13.83 6.09
CA LEU A 209 -1.59 -13.38 7.43
C LEU A 209 -0.40 -13.43 8.39
N ASP A 210 0.33 -14.55 8.40
CA ASP A 210 1.49 -14.73 9.28
C ASP A 210 2.61 -13.72 8.98
N VAL A 211 2.88 -13.46 7.70
CA VAL A 211 3.86 -12.45 7.27
C VAL A 211 3.38 -11.04 7.64
N ALA A 212 2.11 -10.73 7.41
CA ALA A 212 1.55 -9.42 7.76
C ALA A 212 1.56 -9.16 9.27
N ALA A 213 1.31 -10.19 10.08
CA ALA A 213 1.42 -10.13 11.54
C ALA A 213 2.87 -9.91 11.99
N ASP A 214 3.82 -10.72 11.49
CA ASP A 214 5.25 -10.60 11.82
C ASP A 214 5.84 -9.23 11.41
N LYS A 215 5.32 -8.61 10.36
CA LYS A 215 5.73 -7.28 9.89
C LYS A 215 4.93 -6.13 10.49
N GLY A 216 3.94 -6.42 11.35
CA GLY A 216 3.11 -5.40 11.98
C GLY A 216 2.27 -4.59 10.98
N TRP A 217 1.94 -5.18 9.82
CA TRP A 217 1.10 -4.56 8.80
C TRP A 217 -0.39 -4.62 9.16
N ILE A 218 -0.75 -5.54 10.05
CA ILE A 218 -2.08 -5.63 10.65
C ILE A 218 -1.98 -5.26 12.13
N SER A 219 -2.95 -4.49 12.63
CA SER A 219 -2.95 -3.90 13.97
C SER A 219 -3.76 -4.67 15.00
N LEU A 220 -4.44 -5.76 14.60
CA LEU A 220 -5.35 -6.48 15.47
C LEU A 220 -4.58 -7.24 16.54
N LYS A 221 -4.83 -6.85 17.80
CA LYS A 221 -4.22 -7.39 19.03
C LYS A 221 -4.72 -8.77 19.46
N THR A 222 -5.44 -9.49 18.62
CA THR A 222 -5.87 -10.86 18.94
C THR A 222 -4.88 -11.81 18.31
N ASP A 223 -4.10 -12.47 19.14
CA ASP A 223 -3.18 -13.55 18.75
C ASP A 223 -3.89 -14.61 17.88
N ASP A 224 -5.22 -14.71 17.96
CA ASP A 224 -6.04 -15.65 17.20
C ASP A 224 -6.57 -15.13 15.85
N LEU A 225 -6.31 -13.91 15.37
CA LEU A 225 -6.97 -13.44 14.12
C LEU A 225 -6.65 -14.34 12.92
N PRO A 226 -5.37 -14.69 12.64
CA PRO A 226 -5.05 -15.62 11.57
C PRO A 226 -5.75 -16.98 11.76
N ASP A 227 -5.78 -17.48 12.99
CA ASP A 227 -6.41 -18.74 13.35
C ASP A 227 -7.93 -18.70 13.15
N ARG A 228 -8.59 -17.61 13.55
CA ARG A 228 -10.03 -17.42 13.34
C ARG A 228 -10.39 -17.34 11.87
N VAL A 229 -9.65 -16.56 11.07
CA VAL A 229 -9.89 -16.45 9.62
C VAL A 229 -9.73 -17.83 8.96
N ARG A 230 -8.69 -18.58 9.35
CA ARG A 230 -8.48 -19.95 8.89
C ARG A 230 -9.63 -20.86 9.30
N ASP A 231 -10.04 -20.82 10.56
CA ASP A 231 -11.13 -21.62 11.10
C ASP A 231 -12.44 -21.34 10.37
N TYR A 232 -12.77 -20.08 10.11
CA TYR A 232 -13.95 -19.69 9.32
C TYR A 232 -13.89 -20.22 7.90
N ARG A 233 -12.73 -20.16 7.23
CA ARG A 233 -12.58 -20.67 5.86
C ARG A 233 -12.66 -22.20 5.81
N GLU A 234 -12.05 -22.88 6.77
CA GLU A 234 -12.13 -24.33 6.89
C GLU A 234 -13.55 -24.81 7.22
N TYR A 235 -14.32 -24.02 7.99
CA TYR A 235 -15.71 -24.34 8.31
C TYR A 235 -16.59 -24.41 7.05
N LEU A 236 -16.22 -23.73 5.96
CA LEU A 236 -16.92 -23.84 4.68
C LEU A 236 -16.82 -25.24 4.05
N SER A 237 -15.90 -26.09 4.53
CA SER A 237 -15.85 -27.49 4.14
C SER A 237 -17.04 -28.25 4.73
N LEU A 238 -17.82 -28.89 3.85
CA LEU A 238 -18.98 -29.70 4.23
C LEU A 238 -18.64 -30.75 5.33
N ALA A 239 -17.44 -31.34 5.27
CA ALA A 239 -17.00 -32.35 6.23
C ALA A 239 -16.62 -31.78 7.61
N LYS A 240 -16.26 -30.49 7.71
CA LYS A 240 -16.02 -29.80 8.98
C LYS A 240 -17.34 -29.29 9.54
N GLU A 241 -18.18 -28.69 8.71
CA GLU A 241 -19.51 -28.22 9.06
C GLU A 241 -20.41 -29.33 9.65
N LEU A 242 -20.45 -30.51 9.02
CA LEU A 242 -21.24 -31.65 9.52
C LEU A 242 -20.74 -32.19 10.87
N ARG A 243 -19.47 -31.95 11.21
CA ARG A 243 -18.85 -32.42 12.46
C ARG A 243 -19.06 -31.43 13.62
N GLU A 244 -19.16 -30.14 13.30
CA GLU A 244 -19.11 -29.03 14.25
C GLU A 244 -20.46 -28.30 14.41
N ALA A 245 -21.50 -28.65 13.63
CA ALA A 245 -22.83 -28.02 13.74
C ALA A 245 -23.43 -28.17 15.17
N PRO A 246 -23.96 -27.09 15.79
CA PRO A 246 -24.59 -25.91 15.17
C PRO A 246 -23.88 -24.59 15.55
N LEU A 247 -22.80 -24.21 14.86
CA LEU A 247 -22.00 -23.02 15.25
C LEU A 247 -22.24 -21.77 14.38
N LEU A 248 -22.58 -21.89 13.09
CA LEU A 248 -22.95 -20.74 12.25
C LEU A 248 -24.41 -20.28 12.48
N ASN A 249 -24.76 -19.98 13.72
CA ASN A 249 -25.97 -19.22 14.04
C ASN A 249 -25.58 -17.76 14.33
N ALA A 250 -26.54 -16.84 14.27
CA ALA A 250 -26.33 -15.41 14.55
C ALA A 250 -25.61 -15.13 15.89
N ASP A 251 -25.63 -16.09 16.80
CA ASP A 251 -24.96 -16.03 18.11
C ASP A 251 -23.42 -15.96 18.01
N MET A 252 -22.79 -16.55 16.98
CA MET A 252 -21.31 -16.47 16.82
C MET A 252 -20.82 -15.07 16.41
N VAL A 253 -21.63 -14.30 15.68
CA VAL A 253 -21.30 -12.90 15.32
C VAL A 253 -21.27 -12.01 16.56
N ASN A 254 -22.00 -12.40 17.62
CA ASN A 254 -22.17 -11.62 18.84
C ASN A 254 -21.28 -12.07 20.00
N HIS A 255 -20.54 -13.18 19.91
CA HIS A 255 -19.63 -13.63 20.96
C HIS A 255 -18.28 -12.90 20.93
N THR A 256 -18.35 -11.58 21.13
CA THR A 256 -17.26 -10.81 21.71
C THR A 256 -17.43 -10.80 23.22
N LYS A 257 -17.23 -11.94 23.91
CA LYS A 257 -16.98 -11.98 25.38
C LYS A 257 -16.64 -13.39 25.89
N LEU A 258 -15.42 -13.49 26.44
CA LEU A 258 -14.94 -14.33 27.56
C LEU A 258 -14.89 -15.86 27.30
N LYS A 259 -13.75 -16.53 27.47
CA LYS A 259 -12.74 -16.43 28.53
C LYS A 259 -11.32 -16.36 28.01
#